data_AF-A0A2M9H6P9-F1
#
_entry.id   AF-A0A2M9H6P9-F1
#
_cell.length_a   1.000
_cell.length_b   1.000
_cell.length_c   1.000
_cell.angle_alpha   90.00
_cell.angle_beta   90.00
_cell.angle_gamma   90.00
#
_symmetry.space_group_name_H-M   'P 1'
#
loop_
_entity.id
_entity.type
_entity.pdbx_description
1 polymer ?
#
loop_
_entity_poly.entity_id
_entity_poly.type
_entity_poly.pdbx_seq_one_letter_code
_entity_poly.pdbx_strand_id
1 'polypeptide(L)'
;MARIAPKLRKAYTMCAQALVAERVSLDAAEELGLNVDFPIFSVGQAGELADIHPQTLRQYDRLGLIVPQRTPGGARRYSLRDIDRLSQAQRMSQEESINLAGITRILQLMEENRQLKRQNRQLRRRMEGNVVFEAGADGEVIEVQRVRRVREPSPYRRTILQITAR
;
A
#
# COMPACT_ATOMS: atom_id res chain seq x y z
N MET A 1 -1.03 -11.85 -24.24
CA MET A 1 -0.49 -11.22 -23.02
C MET A 1 0.52 -10.17 -23.42
N ALA A 2 0.37 -8.91 -22.99
CA ALA A 2 1.23 -7.81 -23.42
C ALA A 2 2.71 -8.07 -23.06
N ARG A 3 3.62 -7.82 -24.01
CA ARG A 3 5.06 -7.98 -23.82
C ARG A 3 5.54 -6.85 -22.91
N ILE A 4 5.78 -7.14 -21.64
CA ILE A 4 6.30 -6.15 -20.68
C ILE A 4 7.71 -5.73 -21.10
N ALA A 5 7.99 -4.42 -21.07
CA ALA A 5 9.30 -3.88 -21.42
C ALA A 5 10.40 -4.47 -20.51
N PRO A 6 11.57 -4.89 -21.05
CA PRO A 6 12.65 -5.48 -20.25
C PRO A 6 13.12 -4.59 -19.10
N LYS A 7 13.18 -3.26 -19.34
CA LYS A 7 13.53 -2.26 -18.31
C LYS A 7 12.57 -2.29 -17.12
N LEU A 8 11.27 -2.40 -17.37
CA LEU A 8 10.26 -2.47 -16.31
C LEU A 8 10.45 -3.75 -15.49
N ARG A 9 10.62 -4.88 -16.16
CA ARG A 9 10.85 -6.16 -15.47
C ARG A 9 12.09 -6.10 -14.57
N LYS A 10 13.18 -5.51 -15.04
CA LYS A 10 14.40 -5.32 -14.26
C LYS A 10 14.17 -4.45 -13.02
N ALA A 11 13.46 -3.33 -13.15
CA ALA A 11 13.14 -2.46 -12.02
C ALA A 11 12.33 -3.19 -10.93
N TYR A 12 11.32 -3.97 -11.34
CA TYR A 12 10.54 -4.80 -10.44
C TYR A 12 11.38 -5.88 -9.76
N THR A 13 12.23 -6.59 -10.50
CA THR A 13 13.13 -7.60 -9.91
C THR A 13 14.09 -6.98 -8.89
N MET A 14 14.67 -5.81 -9.18
CA MET A 14 15.55 -5.11 -8.24
C MET A 14 14.82 -4.70 -6.97
N CYS A 15 13.59 -4.20 -7.11
CA CYS A 15 12.76 -3.86 -5.94
C CYS A 15 12.38 -5.10 -5.13
N ALA A 16 12.05 -6.21 -5.78
CA ALA A 16 11.77 -7.48 -5.11
C ALA A 16 12.98 -7.95 -4.27
N GLN A 17 14.19 -7.90 -4.84
CA GLN A 17 15.43 -8.25 -4.11
C GLN A 17 15.69 -7.29 -2.94
N ALA A 18 15.43 -6.00 -3.12
CA ALA A 18 15.60 -5.01 -2.04
C ALA A 18 14.59 -5.20 -0.89
N LEU A 19 13.35 -5.60 -1.21
CA LEU A 19 12.31 -5.96 -0.23
C LEU A 19 12.72 -7.19 0.57
N VAL A 20 13.14 -8.27 -0.11
CA VAL A 20 13.60 -9.51 0.53
C VAL A 20 14.79 -9.27 1.45
N ALA A 21 15.68 -8.36 1.06
CA ALA A 21 16.82 -7.94 1.87
C ALA A 21 16.48 -6.87 2.94
N GLU A 22 15.20 -6.51 3.11
CA GLU A 22 14.70 -5.48 4.04
C GLU A 22 15.33 -4.10 3.91
N ARG A 23 15.94 -3.81 2.76
CA ARG A 23 16.55 -2.48 2.50
C ARG A 23 15.51 -1.44 2.12
N VAL A 24 14.34 -1.90 1.67
CA VAL A 24 13.24 -1.08 1.16
C VAL A 24 11.93 -1.64 1.72
N SER A 25 10.95 -0.77 1.97
CA SER A 25 9.59 -1.16 2.33
C SER A 25 8.63 -1.07 1.14
N LEU A 26 7.49 -1.77 1.19
CA LEU A 26 6.44 -1.62 0.17
C LEU A 26 5.96 -0.17 0.03
N ASP A 27 5.96 0.59 1.12
CA ASP A 27 5.59 2.00 1.12
C ASP A 27 6.57 2.84 0.28
N ALA A 28 7.87 2.62 0.45
CA ALA A 28 8.89 3.28 -0.34
C ALA A 28 8.82 2.88 -1.83
N ALA A 29 8.51 1.61 -2.14
CA ALA A 29 8.32 1.17 -3.52
C ALA A 29 7.13 1.87 -4.20
N GLU A 30 6.01 2.03 -3.48
CA GLU A 30 4.86 2.78 -3.98
C GLU A 30 5.17 4.29 -4.14
N GLU A 31 5.96 4.89 -3.24
CA GLU A 31 6.42 6.30 -3.36
C GLU A 31 7.29 6.53 -4.60
N LEU A 32 8.04 5.51 -5.04
CA LEU A 32 8.80 5.52 -6.30
C LEU A 32 7.91 5.33 -7.55
N GLY A 33 6.59 5.24 -7.37
CA GLY A 33 5.62 5.11 -8.46
C GLY A 33 5.46 3.67 -8.98
N LEU A 34 5.95 2.66 -8.26
CA LEU A 34 5.73 1.27 -8.64
C LEU A 34 4.36 0.79 -8.14
N ASN A 35 3.63 0.11 -9.03
CA ASN A 35 2.44 -0.63 -8.61
C ASN A 35 2.89 -1.97 -7.99
N VAL A 36 2.83 -2.06 -6.67
CA VAL A 36 3.27 -3.25 -5.90
C VAL A 36 2.37 -4.47 -6.07
N ASP A 37 1.15 -4.29 -6.57
CA ASP A 37 0.17 -5.35 -6.84
C ASP A 37 0.22 -5.83 -8.30
N PHE A 38 1.16 -5.32 -9.09
CA PHE A 38 1.30 -5.69 -10.50
C PHE A 38 1.82 -7.14 -10.66
N PRO A 39 1.07 -8.04 -11.32
CA PRO A 39 1.34 -9.49 -11.36
C PRO A 39 2.44 -9.87 -12.38
N ILE A 40 3.70 -9.62 -12.05
CA ILE A 40 4.83 -9.74 -13.00
C ILE A 40 5.65 -11.04 -12.88
N PHE A 41 5.74 -11.62 -11.69
CA PHE A 41 6.62 -12.76 -11.41
C PHE A 41 5.92 -14.09 -11.66
N SER A 42 6.62 -15.05 -12.27
CA SER A 42 6.15 -16.45 -12.34
C SER A 42 6.38 -17.17 -11.01
N VAL A 43 5.78 -18.35 -10.83
CA VAL A 43 6.05 -19.22 -9.65
C VAL A 43 7.54 -19.46 -9.46
N GLY A 44 8.28 -19.75 -10.53
CA GLY A 44 9.73 -20.00 -10.45
C GLY A 44 10.50 -18.76 -10.01
N GLN A 45 10.20 -17.59 -10.60
CA GLN A 45 10.84 -16.33 -10.21
C GLN A 45 10.50 -15.94 -8.77
N ALA A 46 9.26 -16.15 -8.33
CA ALA A 46 8.87 -15.88 -6.95
C ALA A 46 9.60 -16.80 -5.96
N GLY A 47 9.78 -18.07 -6.33
CA GLY A 47 10.53 -19.02 -5.51
C GLY A 47 12.00 -18.65 -5.38
N GLU A 48 12.64 -18.25 -6.48
CA GLU A 48 14.02 -17.77 -6.48
C GLU A 48 14.18 -16.49 -5.65
N LEU A 49 13.26 -15.54 -5.79
CA LEU A 49 13.33 -14.26 -5.06
C LEU A 49 13.12 -14.43 -3.56
N ALA A 50 12.20 -15.29 -3.14
CA ALA A 50 11.87 -15.49 -1.73
C ALA A 50 12.67 -16.62 -1.06
N ASP A 51 13.52 -17.32 -1.81
CA ASP A 51 14.22 -18.55 -1.41
C ASP A 51 13.26 -19.66 -0.92
N ILE A 52 12.20 -19.90 -1.71
CA ILE A 52 11.14 -20.87 -1.40
C ILE A 52 10.98 -21.84 -2.56
N HIS A 53 10.93 -23.14 -2.25
CA HIS A 53 10.67 -24.15 -3.25
C HIS A 53 9.30 -23.93 -3.93
N PRO A 54 9.18 -24.03 -5.28
CA PRO A 54 7.93 -23.83 -6.01
C PRO A 54 6.75 -24.68 -5.52
N GLN A 55 7.01 -25.86 -4.96
CA GLN A 55 5.96 -26.71 -4.39
C GLN A 55 5.37 -26.12 -3.10
N THR A 56 6.22 -25.53 -2.25
CA THR A 56 5.81 -24.85 -1.03
C THR A 56 4.98 -23.61 -1.36
N LEU A 57 5.35 -22.86 -2.41
CA LEU A 57 4.52 -21.75 -2.92
C LEU A 57 3.12 -22.18 -3.33
N ARG A 58 2.99 -23.34 -4.00
CA ARG A 58 1.67 -23.90 -4.34
C ARG A 58 0.90 -24.35 -3.11
N GLN A 59 1.59 -24.83 -2.08
CA GLN A 59 0.97 -25.17 -0.81
C GLN A 59 0.46 -23.91 -0.10
N TYR A 60 1.24 -22.83 -0.05
CA TYR A 60 0.80 -21.55 0.52
C TYR A 60 -0.40 -20.95 -0.24
N ASP A 61 -0.43 -21.05 -1.57
CA ASP A 61 -1.60 -20.68 -2.38
C ASP A 61 -2.84 -21.52 -2.02
N ARG A 62 -2.70 -22.85 -1.91
CA ARG A 62 -3.83 -23.74 -1.54
C ARG A 62 -4.35 -23.48 -0.12
N LEU A 63 -3.46 -23.11 0.79
CA LEU A 63 -3.81 -22.82 2.19
C LEU A 63 -4.32 -21.38 2.37
N GLY A 64 -4.37 -20.59 1.30
CA GLY A 64 -4.88 -19.21 1.33
C GLY A 64 -3.93 -18.21 2.00
N LEU A 65 -2.69 -18.60 2.32
CA LEU A 65 -1.70 -17.70 2.90
C LEU A 65 -1.35 -16.57 1.92
N ILE A 66 -1.27 -16.89 0.63
CA ILE A 66 -1.11 -15.92 -0.46
C ILE A 66 -2.10 -16.24 -1.56
N VAL A 67 -2.67 -15.21 -2.18
CA VAL A 67 -3.62 -15.35 -3.29
C VAL A 67 -3.02 -14.69 -4.54
N PRO A 68 -2.24 -15.43 -5.34
CA PRO A 68 -1.63 -14.88 -6.55
C PRO A 68 -2.69 -14.64 -7.62
N GLN A 69 -2.47 -13.64 -8.46
CA GLN A 69 -3.29 -13.43 -9.64
C GLN A 69 -3.06 -14.55 -10.66
N ARG A 70 -4.11 -14.91 -11.41
CA ARG A 70 -4.03 -15.97 -12.43
C ARG A 70 -4.13 -15.39 -13.82
N THR A 71 -3.31 -15.88 -14.73
CA THR A 71 -3.46 -15.58 -16.16
C THR A 71 -4.69 -16.30 -16.73
N PRO A 72 -5.17 -15.93 -17.94
CA PRO A 72 -6.24 -16.68 -18.61
C PRO A 72 -5.93 -18.17 -18.79
N GLY A 73 -4.65 -18.54 -18.91
CA GLY A 73 -4.20 -19.94 -18.97
C GLY A 73 -4.02 -20.60 -17.60
N GLY A 74 -4.51 -20.00 -16.51
CA GLY A 74 -4.45 -20.55 -15.15
C GLY A 74 -3.08 -20.47 -14.48
N ALA A 75 -2.07 -19.88 -15.12
CA ALA A 75 -0.74 -19.74 -14.54
C ALA A 75 -0.73 -18.67 -13.44
N ARG A 76 -0.09 -18.97 -12.31
CA ARG A 76 0.05 -18.04 -11.18
C ARG A 76 1.03 -16.92 -11.51
N ARG A 77 0.67 -15.70 -11.12
CA ARG A 77 1.48 -14.50 -11.20
C ARG A 77 1.52 -13.82 -9.84
N TYR A 78 2.72 -13.50 -9.42
CA TYR A 78 3.01 -12.88 -8.14
C TYR A 78 3.42 -11.42 -8.36
N SER A 79 3.04 -10.59 -7.41
CA SER A 79 3.33 -9.17 -7.35
C SER A 79 4.46 -8.87 -6.36
N LEU A 80 4.91 -7.62 -6.26
CA LEU A 80 5.93 -7.25 -5.25
C LEU A 80 5.42 -7.48 -3.83
N ARG A 81 4.14 -7.20 -3.58
CA ARG A 81 3.49 -7.48 -2.30
C ARG A 81 3.53 -8.97 -1.96
N ASP A 82 3.31 -9.83 -2.95
CA ASP A 82 3.36 -11.27 -2.73
C ASP A 82 4.79 -11.73 -2.39
N ILE A 83 5.81 -11.19 -3.06
CA ILE A 83 7.21 -11.50 -2.74
C ILE A 83 7.58 -11.09 -1.32
N ASP A 84 7.19 -9.88 -0.91
CA ASP A 84 7.41 -9.37 0.45
C ASP A 84 6.75 -10.28 1.51
N ARG A 85 5.48 -10.65 1.29
CA ARG A 85 4.75 -11.59 2.16
C ARG A 85 5.40 -12.97 2.21
N LEU A 86 5.86 -13.49 1.07
CA LEU A 86 6.54 -14.78 0.99
C LEU A 86 7.82 -14.79 1.81
N SER A 87 8.66 -13.76 1.66
CA SER A 87 9.91 -13.63 2.39
C SER A 87 9.68 -13.57 3.91
N GLN A 88 8.69 -12.78 4.36
CA GLN A 88 8.33 -12.69 5.77
C GLN A 88 7.79 -14.02 6.31
N ALA A 89 6.90 -14.69 5.56
CA ALA A 89 6.37 -16.00 5.94
C ALA A 89 7.47 -17.05 6.09
N GLN A 90 8.39 -17.10 5.13
CA GLN A 90 9.50 -18.04 5.15
C GLN A 90 10.38 -17.84 6.36
N ARG A 91 10.70 -16.58 6.68
CA ARG A 91 11.51 -16.24 7.85
C ARG A 91 10.86 -16.67 9.15
N MET A 92 9.60 -16.29 9.38
CA MET A 92 8.85 -16.68 10.58
C MET A 92 8.74 -18.21 10.71
N SER A 93 8.62 -18.91 9.59
CA SER A 93 8.58 -20.38 9.57
C SER A 93 9.93 -21.00 9.92
N GLN A 94 11.05 -20.44 9.47
CA GLN A 94 12.39 -21.00 9.65
C GLN A 94 13.05 -20.58 10.97
N GLU A 95 12.99 -19.29 11.31
CA GLU A 95 13.70 -18.71 12.45
C GLU A 95 12.91 -18.84 13.75
N GLU A 96 11.59 -18.62 13.67
CA GLU A 96 10.72 -18.53 14.86
C GLU A 96 9.87 -19.80 15.06
N SER A 97 9.94 -20.76 14.12
CA SER A 97 9.15 -22.01 14.13
C SER A 97 7.64 -21.78 14.30
N ILE A 98 7.14 -20.64 13.80
CA ILE A 98 5.74 -20.27 13.92
C ILE A 98 4.90 -21.14 12.98
N ASN A 99 3.76 -21.60 13.46
CA ASN A 99 2.82 -22.35 12.63
C ASN A 99 2.15 -21.46 11.56
N LEU A 100 1.65 -22.07 10.49
CA LEU A 100 1.10 -21.34 9.36
C LEU A 100 -0.10 -20.43 9.71
N ALA A 101 -0.93 -20.84 10.67
CA ALA A 101 -2.06 -20.03 11.11
C ALA A 101 -1.59 -18.76 11.84
N GLY A 102 -0.54 -18.88 12.66
CA GLY A 102 0.14 -17.78 13.31
C GLY A 102 0.75 -16.83 12.29
N ILE A 103 1.52 -17.34 11.32
CA ILE A 103 2.09 -16.54 10.24
C ILE A 103 0.99 -15.78 9.49
N THR A 104 -0.09 -16.45 9.12
CA THR A 104 -1.22 -15.82 8.41
C THR A 104 -1.81 -14.66 9.22
N ARG A 105 -1.99 -14.85 10.53
CA ARG A 105 -2.50 -13.81 11.42
C ARG A 105 -1.53 -12.65 11.58
N ILE A 106 -0.24 -12.93 11.71
CA ILE A 106 0.82 -11.90 11.82
C ILE A 106 0.87 -11.06 10.54
N LEU A 107 0.90 -11.69 9.36
CA LEU A 107 0.91 -10.98 8.08
C LEU A 107 -0.33 -10.09 7.90
N GLN A 108 -1.50 -10.56 8.32
CA GLN A 108 -2.72 -9.75 8.30
C GLN A 108 -2.57 -8.51 9.20
N LEU A 109 -2.12 -8.70 10.44
CA LEU A 109 -1.92 -7.60 11.39
C LEU A 109 -0.86 -6.61 10.91
N MET A 110 0.20 -7.09 10.26
CA MET A 110 1.23 -6.23 9.66
C MET A 110 0.65 -5.35 8.55
N GLU A 111 -0.22 -5.89 7.68
CA GLU A 111 -0.89 -5.11 6.65
C GLU A 111 -1.87 -4.08 7.25
N GLU A 112 -2.66 -4.47 8.24
CA GLU A 112 -3.54 -3.55 8.97
C GLU A 112 -2.71 -2.42 9.63
N ASN A 113 -1.60 -2.75 10.28
CA ASN A 113 -0.69 -1.78 10.88
C ASN A 113 -0.08 -0.83 9.84
N ARG A 114 0.32 -1.36 8.67
CA ARG A 114 0.83 -0.56 7.54
C ARG A 114 -0.22 0.43 7.06
N GLN A 115 -1.46 0.00 6.89
CA GLN A 115 -2.58 0.87 6.50
C GLN A 115 -2.86 1.96 7.54
N LEU A 116 -2.89 1.60 8.82
CA LEU A 116 -3.07 2.55 9.92
C LEU A 116 -1.94 3.59 9.96
N LYS A 117 -0.69 3.15 9.81
CA LYS A 117 0.47 4.06 9.75
C LYS A 117 0.37 5.02 8.56
N ARG A 118 -0.06 4.55 7.38
CA ARG A 118 -0.30 5.41 6.21
C ARG A 118 -1.38 6.45 6.46
N GLN A 119 -2.52 6.03 7.01
CA GLN A 119 -3.61 6.93 7.38
C GLN A 119 -3.14 7.98 8.40
N ASN A 120 -2.38 7.56 9.42
CA ASN A 120 -1.83 8.47 10.42
C ASN A 120 -0.88 9.50 9.80
N ARG A 121 0.04 9.08 8.93
CA ARG A 121 0.91 10.00 8.17
C ARG A 121 0.11 10.99 7.32
N GLN A 122 -0.95 10.52 6.65
CA GLN A 122 -1.80 11.39 5.85
C GLN A 122 -2.56 12.42 6.72
N LEU A 123 -3.07 12.00 7.88
CA LEU A 123 -3.74 12.88 8.84
C LEU A 123 -2.77 13.92 9.39
N ARG A 124 -1.57 13.51 9.80
CA ARG A 124 -0.51 14.43 10.27
C ARG A 124 -0.16 15.48 9.22
N ARG A 125 0.08 15.07 7.97
CA ARG A 125 0.32 16.00 6.85
C ARG A 125 -0.82 17.00 6.64
N ARG A 126 -2.09 16.59 6.85
CA ARG A 126 -3.25 17.49 6.76
C ARG A 126 -3.31 18.49 7.92
N MET A 127 -2.89 18.09 9.11
CA MET A 127 -2.83 18.97 10.28
C MET A 127 -1.68 19.97 10.16
N GLU A 128 -0.50 19.52 9.73
CA GLU A 128 0.68 20.37 9.45
C GLU A 128 0.40 21.36 8.31
N GLY A 129 -0.36 20.96 7.28
CA GLY A 129 -0.77 21.87 6.20
C GLY A 129 -1.81 22.94 6.61
N ASN A 130 -2.34 22.90 7.83
CA ASN A 130 -3.30 23.87 8.36
C ASN A 130 -2.67 24.87 9.34
N VAL A 131 -1.35 24.82 9.54
CA VAL A 131 -0.66 25.81 10.36
C VAL A 131 -0.49 27.09 9.53
N VAL A 132 -1.11 28.18 9.95
CA VAL A 132 -0.91 29.50 9.35
C VAL A 132 -0.09 30.31 10.35
N PHE A 133 0.99 30.92 9.87
CA PHE A 133 1.75 31.88 10.65
C PHE A 133 1.09 33.24 10.48
N GLU A 134 0.60 33.82 11.57
CA GLU A 134 0.13 35.21 11.60
C GLU A 134 1.24 36.07 12.20
N ALA A 135 1.60 37.15 11.52
CA ALA A 135 2.52 38.14 12.06
C ALA A 135 1.70 39.18 12.84
N GLY A 136 1.97 39.29 14.13
CA GLY A 136 1.46 40.37 14.99
C GLY A 136 1.95 41.74 14.51
N ALA A 137 1.23 42.80 14.89
CA ALA A 137 1.57 44.17 14.50
C ALA A 137 2.94 44.65 15.05
N ASP A 138 3.50 43.92 16.01
CA ASP A 138 4.81 44.07 16.65
C ASP A 138 5.90 43.16 16.04
N GLY A 139 5.54 42.35 15.03
CA GLY A 139 6.45 41.41 14.38
C GLY A 139 6.58 40.05 15.08
N GLU A 140 5.78 39.78 16.11
CA GLU A 140 5.74 38.44 16.73
C GLU A 140 5.06 37.44 15.78
N VAL A 141 5.71 36.31 15.50
CA VAL A 141 5.14 35.23 14.67
C VAL A 141 4.43 34.25 15.58
N ILE A 142 3.10 34.19 15.49
CA ILE A 142 2.29 33.29 16.30
C ILE A 142 1.81 32.12 15.43
N GLU A 143 1.98 30.90 15.94
CA GLU A 143 1.46 29.70 15.31
C GLU A 143 -0.06 29.63 15.50
N VAL A 144 -0.84 29.80 14.43
CA VAL A 144 -2.31 29.75 14.49
C VAL A 144 -2.84 28.55 13.73
N GLN A 145 -3.58 27.68 14.41
CA GLN A 145 -4.32 26.60 13.74
C GLN A 145 -5.44 27.21 12.91
N ARG A 146 -5.44 26.98 11.60
CA ARG A 146 -6.52 27.37 10.72
C ARG A 146 -7.76 26.52 11.01
N VAL A 147 -8.60 26.98 11.93
CA VAL A 147 -9.93 26.38 12.13
C VAL A 147 -10.72 26.62 10.85
N ARG A 148 -11.00 25.55 10.10
CA ARG A 148 -11.98 25.62 9.00
C ARG A 148 -13.31 26.08 9.63
N ARG A 149 -13.66 27.35 9.48
CA ARG A 149 -15.05 27.79 9.69
C ARG A 149 -15.90 26.96 8.74
N VAL A 150 -16.63 26.00 9.30
CA VAL A 150 -17.73 25.35 8.60
C VAL A 150 -18.66 26.49 8.21
N ARG A 151 -18.78 26.76 6.90
CA ARG A 151 -19.78 27.70 6.40
C ARG A 151 -21.12 27.01 6.61
N GLU A 152 -21.78 27.30 7.72
CA GLU A 152 -23.16 26.88 7.92
C GLU A 152 -23.97 27.32 6.68
N PRO A 153 -24.63 26.39 5.96
CA PRO A 153 -25.51 26.78 4.88
C PRO A 153 -26.66 27.60 5.50
N SER A 154 -26.75 28.88 5.09
CA SER A 154 -27.80 29.79 5.53
C SER A 154 -29.18 29.14 5.36
N PRO A 155 -30.03 29.10 6.41
CA PRO A 155 -31.37 28.51 6.34
C PRO A 155 -32.35 29.33 5.49
N TYR A 156 -31.94 30.49 4.95
CA TYR A 156 -32.79 31.36 4.14
C TYR A 156 -32.36 31.40 2.67
N ARG A 157 -32.37 30.25 1.99
CA ARG A 157 -32.58 30.25 0.53
C ARG A 157 -34.07 30.47 0.27
N ARG A 158 -34.48 31.74 0.16
CA ARG A 158 -35.77 32.11 -0.44
C ARG A 158 -35.74 31.64 -1.90
N THR A 159 -36.33 30.48 -2.14
CA THR A 159 -36.77 30.06 -3.47
C THR A 159 -37.83 31.06 -3.94
N ILE A 160 -37.47 31.98 -4.83
CA ILE A 160 -38.46 32.63 -5.68
C ILE A 160 -38.59 31.71 -6.90
N LEU A 161 -39.55 30.78 -6.82
CA LEU A 161 -40.06 30.07 -7.97
C LEU A 161 -41.28 30.83 -8.50
N GLN A 162 -41.26 31.01 -9.82
CA GLN A 162 -42.37 31.20 -10.75
C GLN A 162 -43.09 32.55 -10.77
N ILE A 163 -42.92 33.26 -11.89
CA ILE A 163 -44.06 33.58 -12.76
C ILE A 163 -43.66 33.27 -14.22
N THR A 164 -44.12 32.14 -14.71
CA THR A 164 -44.41 31.90 -16.13
C THR A 164 -45.79 32.51 -16.41
N ALA A 165 -45.92 33.38 -17.41
CA ALA A 165 -46.99 33.35 -18.42
C ALA A 165 -47.06 34.64 -19.26
N ARG A 166 -46.97 34.43 -20.58
CA ARG A 166 -47.45 35.22 -21.73
C ARG A 166 -46.68 36.46 -22.15
#